data_AF-A0A355BP40-F1
#
_entry.id   AF-A0A355BP40-F1
#
_cell.length_a   1.000
_cell.length_b   1.000
_cell.length_c   1.000
_cell.angle_alpha   90.00
_cell.angle_beta   90.00
_cell.angle_gamma   90.00
#
_symmetry.space_group_name_H-M   'P 1'
#
loop_
_entity.id
_entity.type
_entity.pdbx_description
1 polymer ?
#
loop_
_entity_poly.entity_id
_entity_poly.type
_entity_poly.pdbx_seq_one_letter_code
_entity_poly.pdbx_strand_id
1 'polypeptide(L)'
;GTPSEETNGAKVPMAAAGLFDEFDAALIVHPGARTTVDAASLAIDAIEFTFLGKAAHAAGAPHEGINALDAVISLFNNLNALREHLTSDVRIHGIISEGGVAPNIVPERAVARFYFRAAERAYLNEVVGKAKKVAEAAALATGCRLEMCNFELSFDNLHSNKLLAATYKTHLEALGVTDIESPSGGKGSTDMGNVSQVTPAIHPSMCIGPKTLVGHTHEFCQAAASPEALAAMLVAAKAMALTGLDVLTDSTLRKQIRAEFAAGKR
;
A
#
# COMPACT_ATOMS: atom_id res chain seq x y z
N GLY A 1 6.56 -2.35 19.45
CA GLY A 1 6.63 -3.02 18.14
C GLY A 1 5.33 -2.80 17.40
N THR A 2 5.33 -2.94 16.08
CA THR A 2 4.17 -2.66 15.20
C THR A 2 3.82 -3.95 14.44
N PRO A 3 2.81 -4.73 14.90
CA PRO A 3 2.51 -6.04 14.32
C PRO A 3 1.80 -5.93 12.95
N SER A 4 1.68 -7.07 12.26
CA SER A 4 0.73 -7.26 11.15
C SER A 4 0.91 -6.36 9.93
N GLU A 5 2.13 -5.89 9.64
CA GLU A 5 2.40 -5.03 8.47
C GLU A 5 1.95 -5.67 7.15
N GLU A 6 2.25 -6.95 6.94
CA GLU A 6 1.87 -7.75 5.76
C GLU A 6 0.37 -8.00 5.57
N THR A 7 -0.46 -7.65 6.56
CA THR A 7 -1.91 -7.92 6.53
C THR A 7 -2.67 -6.63 6.76
N ASN A 8 -3.08 -6.37 8.00
CA ASN A 8 -3.92 -5.24 8.30
C ASN A 8 -3.12 -3.93 8.47
N GLY A 9 -1.80 -3.98 8.66
CA GLY A 9 -0.95 -2.81 8.86
C GLY A 9 -1.24 -2.09 10.18
N ALA A 10 -0.70 -2.56 11.32
CA ALA A 10 -1.00 -1.94 12.61
C ALA A 10 -0.59 -0.46 12.70
N LYS A 11 0.36 0.01 11.88
CA LYS A 11 0.72 1.43 11.86
C LYS A 11 -0.40 2.31 11.31
N VAL A 12 -1.31 1.79 10.48
CA VAL A 12 -2.44 2.55 9.94
C VAL A 12 -3.35 3.09 11.05
N PRO A 13 -3.97 2.26 11.92
CA PRO A 13 -4.80 2.78 13.00
C PRO A 13 -3.98 3.53 14.06
N MET A 14 -2.72 3.16 14.28
CA MET A 14 -1.85 3.89 15.21
C MET A 14 -1.59 5.33 14.73
N ALA A 15 -1.30 5.53 13.45
CA ALA A 15 -1.14 6.85 12.85
C ALA A 15 -2.43 7.65 12.89
N ALA A 16 -3.57 7.03 12.55
CA ALA A 16 -4.87 7.69 12.63
C ALA A 16 -5.24 8.12 14.07
N ALA A 17 -4.78 7.39 15.09
CA ALA A 17 -4.98 7.72 16.49
C ALA A 17 -3.93 8.71 17.06
N GLY A 18 -3.04 9.26 16.21
CA GLY A 18 -2.08 10.29 16.58
C GLY A 18 -0.85 9.79 17.35
N LEU A 19 -0.59 8.48 17.38
CA LEU A 19 0.52 7.90 18.16
C LEU A 19 1.91 8.33 17.66
N PHE A 20 2.01 8.90 16.46
CA PHE A 20 3.26 9.37 15.87
C PHE A 20 3.37 10.90 15.81
N ASP A 21 2.34 11.64 16.21
CA ASP A 21 2.25 13.10 16.00
C ASP A 21 3.29 13.88 16.81
N GLU A 22 3.68 13.35 17.97
CA GLU A 22 4.66 13.97 18.85
C GLU A 22 6.11 13.63 18.48
N PHE A 23 6.33 12.67 17.58
CA PHE A 23 7.68 12.27 17.20
C PHE A 23 8.31 13.22 16.18
N ASP A 24 9.61 13.48 16.36
CA ASP A 24 10.41 14.27 15.43
C ASP A 24 10.76 13.54 14.14
N ALA A 25 10.87 12.22 14.22
CA ALA A 25 11.14 11.34 13.09
C ALA A 25 10.77 9.88 13.44
N ALA A 26 10.40 9.10 12.43
CA ALA A 26 10.20 7.66 12.51
C ALA A 26 11.16 6.93 11.56
N LEU A 27 11.98 6.03 12.10
CA LEU A 27 13.00 5.30 11.36
C LEU A 27 12.71 3.80 11.41
N ILE A 28 12.81 3.13 10.25
CA ILE A 28 12.78 1.67 10.14
C ILE A 28 13.71 1.24 9.01
N VAL A 29 14.30 0.05 9.11
CA VAL A 29 15.11 -0.54 8.03
C VAL A 29 14.53 -1.88 7.65
N HIS A 30 14.34 -2.09 6.36
CA HIS A 30 13.88 -3.36 5.79
C HIS A 30 15.09 -4.19 5.31
N PRO A 31 15.13 -5.51 5.52
CA PRO A 31 16.10 -6.35 4.82
C PRO A 31 15.79 -6.42 3.32
N GLY A 32 16.79 -6.51 2.46
CA GLY A 32 16.57 -6.60 1.02
C GLY A 32 17.78 -7.12 0.25
N ALA A 33 17.64 -7.17 -1.07
CA ALA A 33 18.71 -7.58 -1.98
C ALA A 33 19.74 -6.46 -2.26
N ARG A 34 19.42 -5.23 -1.86
CA ARG A 34 20.19 -4.02 -2.12
C ARG A 34 20.13 -3.09 -0.91
N THR A 35 21.19 -2.32 -0.71
CA THR A 35 21.17 -1.24 0.27
C THR A 35 20.71 0.04 -0.40
N THR A 36 19.62 0.63 0.10
CA THR A 36 19.11 1.93 -0.35
C THR A 36 18.75 2.77 0.86
N VAL A 37 18.95 4.08 0.77
CA VAL A 37 18.62 5.02 1.86
C VAL A 37 17.26 5.68 1.70
N ASP A 38 16.70 5.53 0.50
CA ASP A 38 15.42 6.07 0.10
C ASP A 38 14.56 4.91 -0.43
N ALA A 39 13.25 5.08 -0.34
CA ALA A 39 12.27 4.09 -0.75
C ALA A 39 11.02 4.79 -1.27
N ALA A 40 10.29 4.08 -2.12
CA ALA A 40 8.96 4.46 -2.55
C ALA A 40 8.03 3.27 -2.34
N SER A 41 6.77 3.54 -1.99
CA SER A 41 5.70 2.55 -1.94
C SER A 41 4.47 3.12 -2.63
N LEU A 42 3.59 2.24 -3.07
CA LEU A 42 2.32 2.60 -3.69
C LEU A 42 1.24 2.74 -2.61
N ALA A 43 0.37 3.73 -2.76
CA ALA A 43 -0.89 3.77 -2.04
C ALA A 43 -1.79 2.62 -2.54
N ILE A 44 -2.61 2.05 -1.65
CA ILE A 44 -3.53 0.95 -1.97
C ILE A 44 -4.86 1.11 -1.24
N ASP A 45 -5.95 0.78 -1.95
CA ASP A 45 -7.28 0.54 -1.38
C ASP A 45 -7.79 -0.84 -1.80
N ALA A 46 -8.35 -1.56 -0.84
CA ALA A 46 -8.93 -2.89 -0.98
C ALA A 46 -10.45 -2.81 -0.82
N ILE A 47 -11.19 -2.75 -1.92
CA ILE A 47 -12.64 -2.46 -1.92
C ILE A 47 -13.43 -3.70 -2.33
N GLU A 48 -14.45 -4.02 -1.55
CA GLU A 48 -15.48 -5.00 -1.86
C GLU A 48 -16.73 -4.28 -2.38
N PHE A 49 -17.26 -4.74 -3.50
CA PHE A 49 -18.52 -4.32 -4.09
C PHE A 49 -19.51 -5.47 -4.00
N THR A 50 -20.58 -5.29 -3.22
CA THR A 50 -21.65 -6.27 -3.06
C THR A 50 -22.92 -5.77 -3.73
N PHE A 51 -23.36 -6.49 -4.77
CA PHE A 51 -24.61 -6.21 -5.47
C PHE A 51 -25.71 -7.11 -4.94
N LEU A 52 -26.86 -6.50 -4.62
CA LEU A 52 -28.06 -7.14 -4.10
C LEU A 52 -29.21 -6.93 -5.09
N GLY A 53 -29.75 -8.04 -5.59
CA GLY A 53 -30.85 -8.11 -6.52
C GLY A 53 -32.03 -8.91 -5.96
N LYS A 54 -32.63 -9.75 -6.80
CA LYS A 54 -33.82 -10.56 -6.47
C LYS A 54 -33.80 -11.86 -7.26
N ALA A 55 -33.89 -12.99 -6.57
CA ALA A 55 -33.88 -14.30 -7.22
C ALA A 55 -35.17 -14.53 -8.02
N ALA A 56 -35.03 -15.26 -9.12
CA ALA A 56 -36.13 -15.75 -9.93
C ALA A 56 -35.72 -17.03 -10.69
N HIS A 57 -36.69 -17.81 -11.14
CA HIS A 57 -36.41 -18.96 -12.00
C HIS A 57 -35.91 -18.48 -13.37
N ALA A 58 -34.66 -18.77 -13.70
CA ALA A 58 -33.97 -18.16 -14.85
C ALA A 58 -34.67 -18.43 -16.20
N ALA A 59 -35.29 -19.59 -16.37
CA ALA A 59 -36.04 -19.92 -17.59
C ALA A 59 -37.55 -19.59 -17.51
N GLY A 60 -38.10 -19.47 -16.31
CA GLY A 60 -39.55 -19.52 -16.09
C GLY A 60 -40.15 -18.14 -15.91
N ALA A 61 -39.47 -17.30 -15.13
CA ALA A 61 -39.88 -15.93 -14.87
C ALA A 61 -38.66 -15.01 -14.68
N PRO A 62 -37.70 -14.95 -15.63
CA PRO A 62 -36.51 -14.11 -15.46
C PRO A 62 -36.84 -12.62 -15.28
N HIS A 63 -37.94 -12.15 -15.86
CA HIS A 63 -38.43 -10.77 -15.75
C HIS A 63 -38.86 -10.36 -14.33
N GLU A 64 -39.09 -11.33 -13.43
CA GLU A 64 -39.38 -11.07 -12.02
C GLU A 64 -38.12 -10.89 -11.16
N GLY A 65 -36.93 -11.18 -11.73
CA GLY A 65 -35.65 -11.12 -11.03
C GLY A 65 -34.86 -9.84 -11.29
N ILE A 66 -33.86 -9.60 -10.44
CA ILE A 66 -32.85 -8.55 -10.58
C ILE A 66 -31.49 -9.25 -10.47
N ASN A 67 -30.71 -9.25 -11.55
CA ASN A 67 -29.52 -10.08 -11.66
C ASN A 67 -28.27 -9.36 -11.11
N ALA A 68 -27.82 -9.77 -9.93
CA ALA A 68 -26.62 -9.24 -9.30
C ALA A 68 -25.32 -9.64 -10.03
N LEU A 69 -25.28 -10.80 -10.67
CA LEU A 69 -24.10 -11.23 -11.44
C LEU A 69 -23.89 -10.32 -12.66
N ASP A 70 -24.97 -9.92 -13.34
CA ASP A 70 -24.87 -8.98 -14.47
C ASP A 70 -24.25 -7.65 -14.02
N ALA A 71 -24.58 -7.17 -12.81
CA ALA A 71 -24.01 -5.96 -12.25
C ALA A 71 -22.49 -6.11 -12.00
N VAL A 72 -22.04 -7.26 -11.51
CA VAL A 72 -20.60 -7.56 -11.36
C VAL A 72 -19.91 -7.62 -12.73
N ILE A 73 -20.50 -8.26 -13.74
CA ILE A 73 -19.92 -8.30 -15.09
C ILE A 73 -19.82 -6.89 -15.69
N SER A 74 -20.86 -6.06 -15.54
CA SER A 74 -20.83 -4.65 -15.94
C SER A 74 -19.73 -3.86 -15.20
N LEU A 75 -19.56 -4.08 -13.89
CA LEU A 75 -18.48 -3.47 -13.11
C LEU A 75 -17.10 -3.82 -13.71
N PHE A 76 -16.82 -5.09 -14.00
CA PHE A 76 -15.55 -5.52 -14.59
C PHE A 76 -15.30 -4.89 -15.97
N ASN A 77 -16.31 -4.89 -16.84
CA ASN A 77 -16.20 -4.31 -18.18
C ASN A 77 -15.94 -2.80 -18.12
N ASN A 78 -16.67 -2.08 -17.29
CA ASN A 78 -16.54 -0.63 -17.17
C ASN A 78 -15.23 -0.23 -16.48
N LEU A 79 -14.75 -1.00 -15.49
CA LEU A 79 -13.42 -0.77 -14.91
C LEU A 79 -12.30 -1.02 -15.92
N ASN A 80 -12.46 -1.98 -16.84
CA ASN A 80 -11.49 -2.20 -17.91
C ASN A 80 -11.44 -1.02 -18.88
N ALA A 81 -12.59 -0.44 -19.25
CA ALA A 81 -12.64 0.79 -20.04
C ALA A 81 -12.00 1.98 -19.30
N LEU A 82 -12.23 2.12 -17.99
CA LEU A 82 -11.64 3.19 -17.18
C LEU A 82 -10.10 3.21 -17.25
N ARG A 83 -9.44 2.05 -17.38
CA ARG A 83 -7.96 1.95 -17.40
C ARG A 83 -7.30 2.77 -18.50
N GLU A 84 -7.95 2.97 -19.64
CA GLU A 84 -7.42 3.77 -20.76
C GLU A 84 -7.22 5.24 -20.36
N HIS A 85 -7.92 5.71 -19.33
CA HIS A 85 -7.94 7.11 -18.90
C HIS A 85 -7.24 7.34 -17.56
N LEU A 86 -6.36 6.41 -17.15
CA LEU A 86 -5.55 6.50 -15.93
C LEU A 86 -4.06 6.58 -16.29
N THR A 87 -3.26 7.13 -15.38
CA THR A 87 -1.80 7.15 -15.54
C THR A 87 -1.19 5.75 -15.48
N SER A 88 -0.01 5.60 -16.06
CA SER A 88 0.64 4.29 -16.24
C SER A 88 1.15 3.64 -14.95
N ASP A 89 1.18 4.36 -13.83
CA ASP A 89 1.47 3.83 -12.49
C ASP A 89 0.25 3.15 -11.85
N VAL A 90 -0.97 3.43 -12.31
CA VAL A 90 -2.18 2.89 -11.70
C VAL A 90 -2.35 1.42 -12.00
N ARG A 91 -2.70 0.65 -10.97
CA ARG A 91 -3.08 -0.76 -11.12
C ARG A 91 -4.43 -1.02 -10.46
N ILE A 92 -5.30 -1.68 -11.21
CA ILE A 92 -6.59 -2.18 -10.74
C ILE A 92 -6.56 -3.69 -10.93
N HIS A 93 -6.90 -4.47 -9.92
CA HIS A 93 -6.98 -5.94 -10.02
C HIS A 93 -8.15 -6.42 -9.19
N GLY A 94 -8.92 -7.37 -9.68
CA GLY A 94 -10.03 -7.89 -8.89
C GLY A 94 -10.46 -9.29 -9.29
N ILE A 95 -11.28 -9.86 -8.41
CA ILE A 95 -11.89 -11.18 -8.54
C ILE A 95 -13.39 -11.09 -8.27
N ILE A 96 -14.14 -12.06 -8.80
CA ILE A 96 -15.52 -12.32 -8.41
C ILE A 96 -15.43 -13.33 -7.26
N SER A 97 -15.66 -12.89 -6.02
CA SER A 97 -15.63 -13.78 -4.86
C SER A 97 -16.91 -14.59 -4.74
N GLU A 98 -18.04 -14.04 -5.22
CA GLU A 98 -19.34 -14.72 -5.26
C GLU A 98 -20.09 -14.34 -6.53
N GLY A 99 -20.47 -15.34 -7.34
CA GLY A 99 -21.06 -15.12 -8.67
C GLY A 99 -22.40 -15.83 -8.90
N GLY A 100 -23.11 -16.19 -7.83
CA GLY A 100 -24.33 -17.00 -7.89
C GLY A 100 -24.10 -18.47 -7.51
N VAL A 101 -25.20 -19.16 -7.22
CA VAL A 101 -25.20 -20.52 -6.62
C VAL A 101 -25.60 -21.63 -7.59
N ALA A 102 -26.43 -21.32 -8.59
CA ALA A 102 -26.93 -22.30 -9.55
C ALA A 102 -27.32 -21.63 -10.88
N PRO A 103 -27.03 -22.25 -12.05
CA PRO A 103 -27.33 -21.66 -13.36
C PRO A 103 -28.82 -21.45 -13.66
N ASN A 104 -29.72 -22.18 -13.00
CA ASN A 104 -31.17 -22.08 -13.20
C ASN A 104 -31.84 -21.03 -12.30
N ILE A 105 -31.06 -20.29 -11.51
CA ILE A 105 -31.53 -19.25 -10.59
C ILE A 105 -30.87 -17.93 -10.98
N VAL A 106 -31.66 -16.86 -11.14
CA VAL A 106 -31.13 -15.50 -11.28
C VAL A 106 -30.38 -15.13 -10.00
N PRO A 107 -29.06 -14.82 -10.06
CA PRO A 107 -28.29 -14.49 -8.86
C PRO A 107 -28.84 -13.24 -8.16
N GLU A 108 -29.33 -13.39 -6.93
CA GLU A 108 -29.80 -12.26 -6.12
C GLU A 108 -28.67 -11.57 -5.34
N ARG A 109 -27.49 -12.17 -5.29
CA ARG A 109 -26.31 -11.57 -4.70
C ARG A 109 -25.05 -11.97 -5.45
N ALA A 110 -24.19 -11.00 -5.70
CA ALA A 110 -22.87 -11.22 -6.28
C ALA A 110 -21.88 -10.22 -5.68
N VAL A 111 -20.61 -10.64 -5.53
CA VAL A 111 -19.57 -9.87 -4.85
C VAL A 111 -18.30 -9.87 -5.68
N ALA A 112 -17.68 -8.70 -5.78
CA ALA A 112 -16.36 -8.55 -6.35
C ALA A 112 -15.42 -7.80 -5.40
N ARG A 113 -14.17 -8.25 -5.32
CA ARG A 113 -13.11 -7.60 -4.53
C ARG A 113 -12.03 -7.08 -5.45
N PHE A 114 -11.62 -5.84 -5.22
CA PHE A 114 -10.61 -5.15 -6.02
C PHE A 114 -9.53 -4.50 -5.16
N TYR A 115 -8.28 -4.60 -5.63
CA TYR A 115 -7.20 -3.71 -5.23
C TYR A 115 -7.04 -2.59 -6.25
N PHE A 116 -6.97 -1.36 -5.74
CA PHE A 116 -6.62 -0.16 -6.48
C PHE A 116 -5.28 0.36 -5.95
N ARG A 117 -4.32 0.62 -6.83
CA ARG A 117 -3.00 1.16 -6.47
C ARG A 117 -2.61 2.33 -7.35
N ALA A 118 -1.95 3.32 -6.77
CA ALA A 118 -1.30 4.43 -7.48
C ALA A 118 -0.05 4.86 -6.72
N ALA A 119 0.85 5.60 -7.40
CA ALA A 119 2.05 6.15 -6.77
C ALA A 119 1.74 7.18 -5.68
N GLU A 120 0.63 7.91 -5.83
CA GLU A 120 0.22 8.99 -4.92
C GLU A 120 -1.18 8.76 -4.37
N ARG A 121 -1.36 8.89 -3.05
CA ARG A 121 -2.66 8.73 -2.37
C ARG A 121 -3.71 9.70 -2.92
N ALA A 122 -3.35 10.96 -3.17
CA ALA A 122 -4.28 11.96 -3.70
C ALA A 122 -4.91 11.49 -5.04
N TYR A 123 -4.08 10.97 -5.95
CA TYR A 123 -4.55 10.45 -7.21
C TYR A 123 -5.29 9.11 -7.07
N LEU A 124 -4.86 8.24 -6.15
CA LEU A 124 -5.61 7.02 -5.84
C LEU A 124 -7.04 7.33 -5.40
N ASN A 125 -7.25 8.37 -4.60
CA ASN A 125 -8.58 8.80 -4.17
C ASN A 125 -9.45 9.20 -5.37
N GLU A 126 -8.89 9.86 -6.39
CA GLU A 126 -9.60 10.15 -7.63
C GLU A 126 -9.95 8.89 -8.41
N VAL A 127 -9.00 7.95 -8.55
CA VAL A 127 -9.20 6.66 -9.22
C VAL A 127 -10.32 5.87 -8.56
N VAL A 128 -10.29 5.77 -7.23
CA VAL A 128 -11.31 5.09 -6.43
C VAL A 128 -12.64 5.82 -6.55
N GLY A 129 -12.67 7.16 -6.55
CA GLY A 129 -13.87 7.93 -6.82
C GLY A 129 -14.50 7.60 -8.18
N LYS A 130 -13.69 7.44 -9.23
CA LYS A 130 -14.17 6.98 -10.55
C LYS A 130 -14.67 5.53 -10.50
N ALA A 131 -13.96 4.63 -9.83
CA ALA A 131 -14.36 3.23 -9.68
C ALA A 131 -15.69 3.07 -8.94
N LYS A 132 -15.93 3.87 -7.89
CA LYS A 132 -17.21 3.88 -7.16
C LYS A 132 -18.38 4.31 -8.07
N LYS A 133 -18.19 5.36 -8.87
CA LYS A 133 -19.19 5.78 -9.88
C LYS A 133 -19.45 4.70 -10.94
N VAL A 134 -18.42 3.97 -11.35
CA VAL A 134 -18.57 2.82 -12.25
C VAL A 134 -19.44 1.72 -11.61
N ALA A 135 -19.22 1.42 -10.34
CA ALA A 135 -20.03 0.44 -9.62
C ALA A 135 -21.49 0.93 -9.43
N GLU A 136 -21.69 2.20 -9.11
CA GLU A 136 -23.02 2.82 -9.06
C GLU A 136 -23.75 2.72 -10.40
N ALA A 137 -23.06 2.95 -11.52
CA ALA A 137 -23.63 2.80 -12.86
C ALA A 137 -24.05 1.36 -13.16
N ALA A 138 -23.26 0.36 -12.75
CA ALA A 138 -23.61 -1.05 -12.89
C ALA A 138 -24.85 -1.43 -12.05
N ALA A 139 -24.94 -0.89 -10.83
CA ALA A 139 -26.11 -1.06 -9.97
C ALA A 139 -27.36 -0.45 -10.59
N LEU A 140 -27.26 0.80 -11.07
CA LEU A 140 -28.34 1.52 -11.73
C LEU A 140 -28.83 0.79 -12.99
N ALA A 141 -27.91 0.34 -13.85
CA ALA A 141 -28.25 -0.32 -15.10
C ALA A 141 -29.00 -1.65 -14.91
N THR A 142 -28.75 -2.34 -13.80
CA THR A 142 -29.34 -3.64 -13.50
C THR A 142 -30.52 -3.57 -12.53
N GLY A 143 -30.72 -2.43 -11.87
CA GLY A 143 -31.69 -2.28 -10.78
C GLY A 143 -31.23 -2.87 -9.44
N CYS A 144 -29.95 -3.24 -9.30
CA CYS A 144 -29.41 -3.74 -8.05
C CYS A 144 -29.25 -2.61 -7.01
N ARG A 145 -29.31 -2.99 -5.73
CA ARG A 145 -28.72 -2.20 -4.65
C ARG A 145 -27.23 -2.53 -4.55
N LEU A 146 -26.42 -1.53 -4.24
CA LEU A 146 -24.98 -1.66 -4.09
C LEU A 146 -24.56 -1.33 -2.66
N GLU A 147 -23.67 -2.16 -2.13
CA GLU A 147 -22.92 -1.91 -0.90
C GLU A 147 -21.43 -1.91 -1.21
N MET A 148 -20.69 -1.02 -0.56
CA MET A 148 -19.24 -0.92 -0.71
C MET A 148 -18.59 -0.86 0.66
N CYS A 149 -17.53 -1.64 0.87
CA CYS A 149 -16.70 -1.53 2.06
C CYS A 149 -15.23 -1.81 1.74
N ASN A 150 -14.34 -1.33 2.60
CA ASN A 150 -12.95 -1.77 2.57
C ASN A 150 -12.84 -3.10 3.31
N PHE A 151 -12.32 -4.14 2.65
CA PHE A 151 -12.13 -5.46 3.28
C PHE A 151 -10.74 -5.62 3.92
N GLU A 152 -9.81 -4.71 3.62
CA GLU A 152 -8.52 -4.52 4.29
C GLU A 152 -8.28 -3.02 4.51
N LEU A 153 -7.35 -2.68 5.39
CA LEU A 153 -6.98 -1.27 5.61
C LEU A 153 -6.26 -0.66 4.40
N SER A 154 -6.48 0.63 4.21
CA SER A 154 -5.83 1.43 3.17
C SER A 154 -4.42 1.83 3.57
N PHE A 155 -3.41 1.51 2.75
CA PHE A 155 -2.04 1.98 2.99
C PHE A 155 -1.73 3.18 2.11
N ASP A 156 -1.03 4.18 2.64
CA ASP A 156 -0.61 5.34 1.87
C ASP A 156 0.73 5.09 1.18
N ASN A 157 1.04 5.91 0.18
CA ASN A 157 2.37 5.93 -0.41
C ASN A 157 3.39 6.49 0.58
N LEU A 158 4.63 6.01 0.48
CA LEU A 158 5.71 6.42 1.37
C LEU A 158 6.29 7.76 0.94
N HIS A 159 6.24 8.74 1.84
CA HIS A 159 6.90 10.03 1.71
C HIS A 159 8.21 10.00 2.49
N SER A 160 9.27 9.55 1.83
CA SER A 160 10.61 9.49 2.43
C SER A 160 11.21 10.89 2.56
N ASN A 161 11.59 11.27 3.79
CA ASN A 161 12.24 12.56 4.08
C ASN A 161 13.72 12.51 3.64
N LYS A 162 14.07 13.32 2.65
CA LYS A 162 15.36 13.27 1.95
C LYS A 162 16.50 13.72 2.84
N LEU A 163 16.32 14.75 3.67
CA LEU A 163 17.36 15.16 4.60
C LEU A 163 17.62 14.08 5.67
N LEU A 164 16.57 13.48 6.23
CA LEU A 164 16.70 12.36 7.17
C LEU A 164 17.39 11.14 6.52
N ALA A 165 17.03 10.82 5.27
CA ALA A 165 17.66 9.76 4.50
C ALA A 165 19.14 10.05 4.21
N ALA A 166 19.49 11.30 3.90
CA ALA A 166 20.87 11.73 3.69
C ALA A 166 21.70 11.64 4.98
N THR A 167 21.14 12.03 6.14
CA THR A 167 21.79 11.83 7.44
C THR A 167 22.03 10.35 7.72
N TYR A 168 21.05 9.49 7.47
CA TYR A 168 21.21 8.04 7.59
C TYR A 168 22.29 7.48 6.65
N LYS A 169 22.36 7.99 5.41
CA LYS A 169 23.40 7.63 4.44
C LYS A 169 24.80 7.93 4.95
N THR A 170 25.03 9.12 5.49
CA THR A 170 26.34 9.52 6.04
C THR A 170 26.82 8.55 7.13
N HIS A 171 25.92 8.10 8.00
CA HIS A 171 26.26 7.12 9.06
C HIS A 171 26.52 5.72 8.50
N LEU A 172 25.79 5.29 7.48
CA LEU A 172 26.10 4.04 6.79
C LEU A 172 27.50 4.07 6.14
N GLU A 173 27.84 5.16 5.45
CA GLU A 173 29.15 5.35 4.83
C GLU A 173 30.26 5.36 5.89
N ALA A 174 30.05 6.04 7.02
CA ALA A 174 30.99 6.06 8.15
C ALA A 174 31.18 4.68 8.81
N LEU A 175 30.16 3.82 8.75
CA LEU A 175 30.20 2.43 9.22
C LEU A 175 30.76 1.45 8.16
N GLY A 176 31.23 1.97 7.02
CA GLY A 176 31.91 1.18 5.98
C GLY A 176 31.00 0.63 4.88
N VAL A 177 29.75 1.06 4.80
CA VAL A 177 28.83 0.65 3.72
C VAL A 177 29.06 1.51 2.49
N THR A 178 29.58 0.92 1.42
CA THR A 178 29.95 1.66 0.19
C THR A 178 29.02 1.38 -0.99
N ASP A 179 28.32 0.25 -1.03
CA ASP A 179 27.40 -0.12 -2.11
C ASP A 179 25.96 0.33 -1.79
N ILE A 180 25.76 1.65 -1.76
CA ILE A 180 24.45 2.27 -1.54
C ILE A 180 23.87 2.66 -2.90
N GLU A 181 22.81 1.98 -3.31
CA GLU A 181 22.14 2.20 -4.59
C GLU A 181 21.03 3.25 -4.47
N SER A 182 20.73 3.92 -5.59
CA SER A 182 19.51 4.71 -5.73
C SER A 182 18.29 3.80 -5.71
N PRO A 183 17.16 4.23 -5.14
CA PRO A 183 15.93 3.44 -5.16
C PRO A 183 15.49 3.16 -6.60
N SER A 184 15.26 1.89 -6.92
CA SER A 184 14.47 1.52 -8.09
C SER A 184 12.99 1.71 -7.76
N GLY A 185 12.26 2.49 -8.57
CA GLY A 185 10.87 2.89 -8.31
C GLY A 185 10.01 1.83 -7.60
N GLY A 186 9.38 2.25 -6.51
CA GLY A 186 8.65 1.39 -5.58
C GLY A 186 7.52 0.61 -6.22
N LYS A 187 7.47 -0.71 -5.99
CA LYS A 187 6.36 -1.58 -6.43
C LYS A 187 5.60 -2.20 -5.25
N GLY A 188 6.11 -2.08 -4.03
CA GLY A 188 5.48 -2.58 -2.80
C GLY A 188 4.54 -1.56 -2.15
N SER A 189 3.80 -2.00 -1.14
CA SER A 189 2.97 -1.17 -0.25
C SER A 189 3.36 -1.50 1.18
N THR A 190 3.37 -0.50 2.07
CA THR A 190 3.77 -0.69 3.47
C THR A 190 3.02 0.29 4.36
N ASP A 191 2.64 -0.13 5.57
CA ASP A 191 1.94 0.71 6.54
C ASP A 191 2.83 1.85 7.10
N MET A 192 4.15 1.81 6.84
CA MET A 192 5.06 2.93 7.06
C MET A 192 4.71 4.14 6.19
N GLY A 193 4.02 3.91 5.06
CA GLY A 193 3.47 4.97 4.23
C GLY A 193 2.54 5.88 5.03
N ASN A 194 1.63 5.31 5.82
CA ASN A 194 0.71 6.08 6.66
C ASN A 194 1.44 6.85 7.77
N VAL A 195 2.48 6.27 8.38
CA VAL A 195 3.33 6.99 9.36
C VAL A 195 4.01 8.19 8.69
N SER A 196 4.51 8.00 7.47
CA SER A 196 5.17 9.06 6.70
C SER A 196 4.21 10.17 6.25
N GLN A 197 2.89 10.04 6.43
CA GLN A 197 1.95 11.13 6.20
C GLN A 197 1.84 12.07 7.42
N VAL A 198 2.17 11.58 8.62
CA VAL A 198 1.96 12.31 9.88
C VAL A 198 3.26 12.78 10.54
N THR A 199 4.37 12.05 10.35
CA THR A 199 5.70 12.41 10.87
C THR A 199 6.81 12.21 9.82
N PRO A 200 7.94 12.96 9.86
CA PRO A 200 9.08 12.69 8.99
C PRO A 200 9.55 11.24 9.12
N ALA A 201 9.73 10.55 7.99
CA ALA A 201 10.00 9.12 8.02
C ALA A 201 11.00 8.68 6.95
N ILE A 202 11.68 7.56 7.22
CA ILE A 202 12.46 6.80 6.24
C ILE A 202 12.17 5.31 6.37
N HIS A 203 12.23 4.59 5.25
CA HIS A 203 12.12 3.13 5.18
C HIS A 203 13.21 2.55 4.23
N PRO A 204 14.51 2.78 4.53
CA PRO A 204 15.62 2.21 3.76
C PRO A 204 15.59 0.67 3.69
N SER A 205 16.29 0.15 2.68
CA SER A 205 16.59 -1.27 2.56
C SER A 205 18.06 -1.52 2.91
N MET A 206 18.36 -2.63 3.58
CA MET A 206 19.72 -3.10 3.85
C MET A 206 19.98 -4.43 3.14
N CYS A 207 21.07 -4.51 2.37
CA CYS A 207 21.45 -5.74 1.68
C CYS A 207 21.77 -6.86 2.67
N ILE A 208 21.12 -8.02 2.52
CA ILE A 208 21.34 -9.22 3.36
C ILE A 208 21.84 -10.44 2.57
N GLY A 209 22.13 -10.28 1.27
CA GLY A 209 22.46 -11.41 0.41
C GLY A 209 22.72 -11.02 -1.05
N PRO A 210 22.59 -11.96 -2.00
CA PRO A 210 22.83 -11.67 -3.41
C PRO A 210 21.79 -10.71 -4.00
N LYS A 211 22.17 -9.90 -4.99
CA LYS A 211 21.26 -8.94 -5.67
C LYS A 211 20.08 -9.57 -6.41
N THR A 212 20.10 -10.90 -6.58
CA THR A 212 19.02 -11.72 -7.15
C THR A 212 17.97 -12.14 -6.13
N LEU A 213 18.16 -11.84 -4.84
CA LEU A 213 17.23 -12.19 -3.78
C LEU A 213 15.86 -11.50 -3.99
N VAL A 214 14.77 -12.23 -3.80
CA VAL A 214 13.40 -11.73 -3.99
C VAL A 214 12.62 -11.94 -2.69
N GLY A 215 11.88 -10.92 -2.25
CA GLY A 215 11.03 -11.04 -1.06
C GLY A 215 9.97 -12.14 -1.21
N HIS A 216 9.51 -12.67 -0.08
CA HIS A 216 8.43 -13.66 0.00
C HIS A 216 8.78 -15.03 -0.61
N THR A 217 10.07 -15.37 -0.64
CA THR A 217 10.55 -16.71 -1.05
C THR A 217 11.26 -17.43 0.08
N HIS A 218 11.47 -18.74 -0.09
CA HIS A 218 12.18 -19.56 0.89
C HIS A 218 13.66 -19.13 1.00
N GLU A 219 14.27 -18.73 -0.12
CA GLU A 219 15.63 -18.23 -0.19
C GLU A 219 15.78 -16.92 0.61
N PHE A 220 14.78 -16.02 0.55
CA PHE A 220 14.79 -14.81 1.37
C PHE A 220 14.70 -15.15 2.86
N CYS A 221 13.85 -16.10 3.24
CA CYS A 221 13.75 -16.57 4.62
C CYS A 221 15.09 -17.12 5.13
N GLN A 222 15.76 -17.94 4.33
CA GLN A 222 17.09 -18.48 4.66
C GLN A 222 18.15 -17.37 4.77
N ALA A 223 18.17 -16.43 3.82
CA ALA A 223 19.08 -15.29 3.87
C ALA A 223 18.85 -14.43 5.12
N ALA A 224 17.59 -14.13 5.47
CA ALA A 224 17.26 -13.33 6.64
C ALA A 224 17.68 -13.98 7.98
N ALA A 225 17.84 -15.30 8.01
CA ALA A 225 18.33 -16.04 9.17
C ALA A 225 19.86 -16.21 9.20
N SER A 226 20.58 -15.65 8.22
CA SER A 226 22.02 -15.89 8.07
C SER A 226 22.89 -14.99 8.97
N PRO A 227 24.15 -15.38 9.24
CA PRO A 227 25.11 -14.52 9.95
C PRO A 227 25.35 -13.18 9.24
N GLU A 228 25.31 -13.17 7.90
CA GLU A 228 25.46 -11.95 7.09
C GLU A 228 24.29 -10.99 7.32
N ALA A 229 23.05 -11.50 7.36
CA ALA A 229 21.88 -10.69 7.69
C ALA A 229 21.95 -10.12 9.11
N LEU A 230 22.44 -10.91 10.08
CA LEU A 230 22.66 -10.43 11.44
C LEU A 230 23.71 -9.31 11.49
N ALA A 231 24.83 -9.46 10.78
CA ALA A 231 25.86 -8.43 10.68
C ALA A 231 25.32 -7.14 10.03
N ALA A 232 24.57 -7.28 8.92
CA ALA A 232 23.94 -6.16 8.23
C ALA A 232 22.91 -5.44 9.11
N MET A 233 22.10 -6.20 9.87
CA MET A 233 21.16 -5.65 10.86
C MET A 233 21.87 -4.84 11.94
N LEU A 234 23.01 -5.31 12.46
CA LEU A 234 23.79 -4.56 13.46
C LEU A 234 24.35 -3.24 12.90
N VAL A 235 24.77 -3.21 11.64
CA VAL A 235 25.20 -1.98 10.97
C VAL A 235 24.02 -1.03 10.79
N ALA A 236 22.89 -1.52 10.28
CA ALA A 236 21.66 -0.73 10.12
C ALA A 236 21.18 -0.13 11.45
N ALA A 237 21.19 -0.93 12.53
CA ALA A 237 20.79 -0.48 13.87
C ALA A 237 21.71 0.64 14.39
N LYS A 238 23.03 0.52 14.21
CA LYS A 238 23.99 1.59 14.58
C LYS A 238 23.74 2.86 13.78
N ALA A 239 23.55 2.74 12.46
CA ALA A 239 23.26 3.90 11.62
C ALA A 239 21.95 4.59 12.04
N MET A 240 20.87 3.84 12.28
CA MET A 240 19.62 4.40 12.79
C MET A 240 19.79 5.10 14.15
N ALA A 241 20.56 4.51 15.07
CA ALA A 241 20.81 5.09 16.38
C ALA A 241 21.59 6.41 16.29
N LEU A 242 22.61 6.47 15.43
CA LEU A 242 23.38 7.69 15.17
C LEU A 242 22.53 8.77 14.49
N THR A 243 21.70 8.41 13.51
CA THR A 243 20.74 9.34 12.89
C THR A 243 19.76 9.89 13.93
N GLY A 244 19.22 9.03 14.81
CA GLY A 244 18.35 9.46 15.90
C GLY A 244 19.05 10.42 16.87
N LEU A 245 20.32 10.16 17.20
CA LEU A 245 21.13 11.03 18.04
C LEU A 245 21.30 12.43 17.41
N ASP A 246 21.59 12.50 16.12
CA ASP A 246 21.69 13.78 15.40
C ASP A 246 20.37 14.54 15.44
N VAL A 247 19.24 13.88 15.16
CA VAL A 247 17.91 14.49 15.21
C VAL A 247 17.59 15.05 16.60
N LEU A 248 18.00 14.35 17.67
CA LEU A 248 17.76 14.78 19.05
C LEU A 248 18.67 15.96 19.45
N THR A 249 19.95 15.92 19.08
CA THR A 249 20.96 16.87 19.57
C THR A 249 21.15 18.09 18.67
N ASP A 250 20.92 17.98 17.36
CA ASP A 250 21.02 19.08 16.41
C ASP A 250 19.65 19.71 16.12
N SER A 251 19.37 20.82 16.81
CA SER A 251 18.13 21.56 16.64
C SER A 251 17.96 22.20 15.26
N THR A 252 19.06 22.46 14.53
CA THR A 252 19.01 23.03 13.17
C THR A 252 18.58 21.95 12.19
N LEU A 253 19.23 20.77 12.25
CA LEU A 253 18.86 19.60 11.44
C LEU A 253 17.38 19.24 11.65
N ARG A 254 16.94 19.14 12.91
CA ARG A 254 15.55 18.81 13.24
C ARG A 254 14.55 19.80 12.65
N LYS A 255 14.84 21.11 12.69
CA LYS A 255 13.99 22.14 12.06
C LYS A 255 13.92 21.99 10.55
N GLN A 256 15.04 21.68 9.90
CA GLN A 256 15.09 21.48 8.45
C GLN A 256 14.32 20.23 8.02
N ILE A 257 14.45 19.12 8.75
CA ILE A 257 13.67 17.88 8.53
C ILE A 257 12.17 18.17 8.62
N ARG A 258 11.73 18.87 9.68
CA ARG A 258 10.32 19.26 9.85
C ARG A 258 9.83 20.20 8.75
N ALA A 259 10.66 21.14 8.30
CA ALA A 259 10.32 22.07 7.22
C ALA A 259 10.17 21.35 5.87
N GLU A 260 11.08 20.44 5.53
CA GLU A 260 10.99 19.59 4.33
C GLU A 260 9.71 18.76 4.35
N PHE A 261 9.44 18.12 5.49
CA PHE A 261 8.22 17.33 5.68
C PHE A 261 6.94 18.15 5.47
N ALA A 262 6.86 19.34 6.07
CA ALA A 262 5.71 20.23 5.90
C ALA A 262 5.54 20.73 4.45
N ALA A 263 6.64 20.90 3.70
CA ALA A 263 6.60 21.27 2.30
C ALA A 263 6.08 20.14 1.39
N GLY A 264 6.33 18.89 1.76
CA GLY A 264 5.91 17.69 1.02
C GLY A 264 4.44 17.27 1.21
N LYS A 265 3.70 17.86 2.16
CA LYS A 265 2.27 17.56 2.40
C LYS A 265 1.29 18.24 1.41
N ARG A 266 1.76 18.74 0.27
CA ARG A 266 0.92 19.50 -0.69
C ARG A 266 0.32 18.61 -1.75
#